data_AF-A0A6N2UF82-F1
#
_entry.id   AF-A0A6N2UF82-F1
#
_cell.length_a   1.000
_cell.length_b   1.000
_cell.length_c   1.000
_cell.angle_alpha   90.00
_cell.angle_beta   90.00
_cell.angle_gamma   90.00
#
_symmetry.space_group_name_H-M   'P 1'
#
loop_
_entity.id
_entity.type
_entity.pdbx_description
1 polymer ?
#
loop_
_entity_poly.entity_id
_entity_poly.type
_entity_poly.pdbx_seq_one_letter_code
_entity_poly.pdbx_strand_id
1 'polypeptide(L)'
;MSYVPHVWKDGEIITAERMNALEEGVKNEQAGPQGPPGPKGETGKAGAAGPQGPVGPKGDAGPQGPAGPSYTLLSATTSKLGGVKQAANVAEAAGENVTKAEFKSLLDSLKAAGIMAGG
;
A
#
# COMPACT_ATOMS: atom_id res chain seq x y z
N MET A 1 -63.04 -38.62 38.73
CA MET A 1 -64.20 -39.11 39.51
C MET A 1 -65.45 -38.98 38.64
N SER A 2 -66.31 -39.99 38.67
CA SER A 2 -67.46 -40.19 37.80
C SER A 2 -68.54 -39.09 37.94
N TYR A 3 -68.98 -38.53 36.81
CA TYR A 3 -70.14 -37.64 36.75
C TYR A 3 -71.42 -38.47 36.72
N VAL A 4 -72.31 -38.27 37.70
CA VAL A 4 -73.63 -38.89 37.73
C VAL A 4 -74.64 -37.91 37.11
N PRO A 5 -75.14 -38.17 35.89
CA PRO A 5 -76.09 -37.26 35.25
C PRO A 5 -77.40 -37.22 36.05
N HIS A 6 -77.81 -36.02 36.45
CA HIS A 6 -79.13 -35.80 37.06
C HIS A 6 -80.18 -35.67 35.96
N VAL A 7 -81.20 -36.52 36.01
CA VAL A 7 -82.39 -36.43 35.15
C VAL A 7 -83.41 -35.53 35.84
N TRP A 8 -83.74 -34.41 35.19
CA TRP A 8 -84.73 -33.45 35.67
C TRP A 8 -86.13 -34.03 35.48
N LYS A 9 -87.00 -33.88 36.47
CA LYS A 9 -88.43 -34.22 36.32
C LYS A 9 -89.19 -32.96 35.91
N ASP A 10 -90.07 -33.09 34.92
CA ASP A 10 -90.95 -32.02 34.46
C ASP A 10 -91.79 -31.47 35.63
N GLY A 11 -91.52 -30.22 36.02
CA GLY A 11 -92.21 -29.51 37.10
C GLY A 11 -91.31 -28.93 38.20
N GLU A 12 -90.02 -29.26 38.26
CA GLU A 12 -89.09 -28.59 39.20
C GLU A 12 -88.65 -27.22 38.66
N ILE A 13 -89.00 -26.16 39.39
CA ILE A 13 -88.59 -24.79 39.08
C ILE A 13 -87.09 -24.65 39.40
N ILE A 14 -86.28 -24.32 38.39
CA ILE A 14 -84.84 -24.10 38.58
C ILE A 14 -84.65 -22.80 39.37
N THR A 15 -84.28 -22.90 40.65
CA THR A 15 -83.93 -21.72 41.46
C THR A 15 -82.64 -21.08 40.94
N ALA A 16 -82.49 -19.76 41.12
CA ALA A 16 -81.34 -19.00 40.63
C ALA A 16 -79.99 -19.55 41.13
N GLU A 17 -79.93 -20.11 42.33
CA GLU A 17 -78.72 -20.77 42.87
C GLU A 17 -78.31 -22.00 42.05
N ARG A 18 -79.28 -22.74 41.50
CA ARG A 18 -79.02 -23.96 40.72
C ARG A 18 -78.63 -23.63 39.27
N MET A 19 -79.00 -22.46 38.74
CA MET A 19 -78.42 -21.92 37.50
C MET A 19 -76.97 -21.47 37.70
N ASN A 20 -76.68 -20.80 38.81
CA ASN A 20 -75.33 -20.28 39.08
C ASN A 20 -74.30 -21.42 39.25
N ALA A 21 -74.70 -22.54 39.88
CA ALA A 21 -73.85 -23.73 40.01
C ALA A 21 -73.55 -24.43 38.67
N LEU A 22 -74.44 -24.32 37.68
CA LEU A 22 -74.21 -24.86 36.33
C LEU A 22 -73.30 -23.94 35.51
N GLU A 23 -73.43 -22.62 35.66
CA GLU A 23 -72.52 -21.64 35.03
C GLU A 23 -71.09 -21.74 35.59
N GLU A 24 -70.92 -21.97 36.91
CA GLU A 24 -69.61 -22.19 37.52
C GLU A 24 -68.95 -23.50 37.05
N GLY A 25 -69.75 -24.55 36.81
CA GLY A 25 -69.28 -25.81 36.24
C GLY A 25 -68.76 -25.64 34.81
N VAL A 26 -69.51 -24.94 33.95
CA VAL A 26 -69.13 -24.70 32.54
C VAL A 26 -67.94 -23.74 32.40
N LYS A 27 -67.80 -22.77 33.31
CA LYS A 27 -66.71 -21.77 33.28
C LYS A 27 -65.33 -22.38 33.58
N ASN A 28 -65.27 -23.49 34.31
CA ASN A 28 -64.02 -24.20 34.62
C ASN A 28 -63.49 -25.09 33.48
N GLU A 29 -64.30 -25.37 32.45
CA GLU A 29 -63.90 -26.20 31.30
C GLU A 29 -63.41 -25.37 30.08
N GLN A 30 -63.59 -24.05 30.07
CA GLN A 30 -63.21 -23.18 28.93
C GLN A 30 -61.98 -22.29 29.12
N ALA A 31 -61.33 -22.30 30.28
CA ALA A 31 -60.07 -21.57 30.50
C ALA A 31 -58.92 -22.54 30.74
N GLY A 32 -58.19 -22.90 29.67
CA GLY A 32 -56.87 -23.52 29.82
C GLY A 32 -55.89 -22.56 30.51
N PRO A 33 -54.88 -23.07 31.25
CA PRO A 33 -53.90 -22.21 31.91
C PRO A 33 -53.21 -21.29 30.90
N GLN A 34 -53.00 -20.02 31.27
CA GLN A 34 -52.22 -19.08 30.47
C GLN A 34 -50.85 -19.69 30.17
N GLY A 35 -50.46 -19.76 28.89
CA GLY A 35 -49.16 -20.28 28.48
C GLY A 35 -48.01 -19.49 29.13
N PRO A 36 -46.85 -20.12 29.42
CA PRO A 36 -45.72 -19.44 30.04
C PRO A 36 -45.22 -18.27 29.17
N PRO A 37 -44.62 -17.22 29.78
CA PRO A 37 -44.01 -16.14 29.02
C PRO A 37 -43.02 -16.68 27.97
N GLY A 38 -43.09 -16.17 26.75
CA GLY A 38 -42.17 -16.55 25.68
C GLY A 38 -40.71 -16.28 26.09
N PRO A 39 -39.75 -17.11 25.63
CA PRO A 39 -38.35 -16.95 26.00
C PRO A 39 -37.83 -15.57 25.59
N LYS A 40 -37.00 -14.97 26.46
CA LYS A 40 -36.33 -13.69 26.17
C LYS A 40 -35.49 -13.87 24.90
N GLY A 41 -35.71 -13.01 23.90
CA GLY A 41 -34.95 -13.03 22.65
C GLY A 41 -33.45 -12.96 22.91
N GLU A 42 -32.67 -13.75 22.17
CA GLU A 42 -31.22 -13.80 22.32
C GLU A 42 -30.58 -12.44 22.05
N THR A 43 -29.60 -12.06 22.87
CA THR A 43 -28.80 -10.85 22.66
C THR A 43 -28.09 -10.94 21.31
N GLY A 44 -28.31 -9.94 20.44
CA GLY A 44 -27.68 -9.89 19.12
C GLY A 44 -26.16 -9.99 19.21
N LYS A 45 -25.56 -10.75 18.28
CA LYS A 45 -24.09 -10.93 18.23
C LYS A 45 -23.39 -9.58 18.02
N ALA A 46 -22.22 -9.43 18.64
CA ALA A 46 -21.36 -8.27 18.43
C ALA A 46 -21.02 -8.10 16.94
N GLY A 47 -21.03 -6.85 16.47
CA GLY A 47 -20.70 -6.53 15.07
C GLY A 47 -19.30 -6.97 14.69
N ALA A 48 -19.09 -7.29 13.41
CA ALA A 48 -17.78 -7.69 12.90
C ALA A 48 -16.75 -6.56 13.05
N ALA A 49 -15.49 -6.92 13.27
CA ALA A 49 -14.39 -5.96 13.30
C ALA A 49 -14.28 -5.22 11.96
N GLY A 50 -13.95 -3.92 12.02
CA GLY A 50 -13.79 -3.10 10.84
C GLY A 50 -12.64 -3.56 9.94
N PRO A 51 -12.67 -3.24 8.64
CA PRO A 51 -11.60 -3.62 7.72
C PRO A 51 -10.27 -2.95 8.08
N GLN A 52 -9.17 -3.63 7.73
CA GLN A 52 -7.82 -3.05 7.86
C GLN A 52 -7.68 -1.81 6.98
N GLY A 53 -7.02 -0.77 7.50
CA GLY A 53 -6.75 0.46 6.77
C GLY A 53 -5.83 0.25 5.56
N PRO A 54 -5.84 1.18 4.59
CA PRO A 54 -5.02 1.08 3.38
C PRO A 54 -3.52 1.16 3.69
N VAL A 55 -2.71 0.57 2.81
CA VAL A 55 -1.24 0.69 2.84
C VAL A 55 -0.84 2.15 2.61
N GLY A 56 0.11 2.64 3.39
CA GLY A 56 0.62 4.01 3.28
C GLY A 56 1.33 4.28 1.94
N PRO A 57 1.47 5.56 1.54
CA PRO A 57 2.13 5.92 0.29
C PRO A 57 3.60 5.48 0.28
N LYS A 58 4.13 5.24 -0.92
CA LYS A 58 5.56 5.01 -1.13
C LYS A 58 6.32 6.29 -0.72
N GLY A 59 7.43 6.14 -0.01
CA GLY A 59 8.31 7.27 0.34
C GLY A 59 8.92 7.93 -0.89
N ASP A 60 9.31 9.19 -0.74
CA ASP A 60 9.93 10.00 -1.78
C ASP A 60 11.28 9.44 -2.26
N ALA A 61 11.69 9.84 -3.46
CA ALA A 61 13.02 9.55 -3.96
C ALA A 61 14.10 10.19 -3.07
N GLY A 62 15.21 9.48 -2.86
CA GLY A 62 16.35 10.02 -2.12
C GLY A 62 16.98 11.23 -2.82
N PRO A 63 17.75 12.05 -2.09
CA PRO A 63 18.42 13.20 -2.66
C PRO A 63 19.46 12.79 -3.71
N GLN A 64 19.76 13.70 -4.65
CA GLN A 64 20.87 13.53 -5.58
C GLN A 64 22.19 13.39 -4.82
N GLY A 65 23.07 12.49 -5.30
CA GLY A 65 24.41 12.33 -4.75
C GLY A 65 25.31 13.57 -4.96
N PRO A 66 26.44 13.66 -4.22
CA PRO A 66 27.37 14.78 -4.35
C PRO A 66 28.00 14.85 -5.75
N ALA A 67 28.47 16.04 -6.12
CA ALA A 67 29.27 16.22 -7.33
C ALA A 67 30.57 15.39 -7.27
N GLY A 68 31.04 14.92 -8.42
CA GLY A 68 32.30 14.19 -8.53
C GLY A 68 33.53 15.09 -8.28
N PRO A 69 34.73 14.49 -8.13
CA PRO A 69 35.95 15.25 -7.91
C PRO A 69 36.32 16.12 -9.12
N SER A 70 36.90 17.29 -8.85
CA SER A 70 37.48 18.15 -9.88
C SER A 70 38.72 17.50 -10.48
N TYR A 71 38.91 17.61 -11.80
CA TYR A 71 40.05 17.07 -12.52
C TYR A 71 40.84 18.18 -13.21
N THR A 72 42.13 18.27 -12.90
CA THR A 72 43.08 19.15 -13.59
C THR A 72 43.96 18.33 -14.53
N LEU A 73 43.96 18.67 -15.81
CA LEU A 73 44.83 18.05 -16.80
C LEU A 73 46.28 18.50 -16.56
N LEU A 74 47.14 17.56 -16.16
CA LEU A 74 48.59 17.80 -16.05
C LEU A 74 49.24 17.73 -17.44
N SER A 75 50.39 18.39 -17.62
CA SER A 75 51.20 18.27 -18.83
C SER A 75 51.72 16.84 -19.00
N ALA A 76 51.82 16.38 -20.25
CA ALA A 76 52.39 15.08 -20.59
C ALA A 76 53.86 14.98 -20.16
N THR A 77 54.26 13.81 -19.67
CA THR A 77 55.68 13.49 -19.39
C THR A 77 56.03 12.16 -20.03
N THR A 78 57.33 11.83 -20.08
CA THR A 78 57.82 10.55 -20.60
C THR A 78 57.35 9.34 -19.79
N SER A 79 56.83 9.55 -18.58
CA SER A 79 56.38 8.47 -17.67
C SER A 79 54.90 8.56 -17.31
N LYS A 80 54.18 9.62 -17.68
CA LYS A 80 52.78 9.82 -17.31
C LYS A 80 51.99 10.52 -18.42
N LEU A 81 50.82 9.98 -18.72
CA LEU A 81 49.87 10.61 -19.64
C LEU A 81 49.45 12.00 -19.13
N GLY A 82 49.33 12.94 -20.05
CA GLY A 82 48.91 14.31 -19.78
C GLY A 82 48.59 15.05 -21.07
N GLY A 83 48.21 16.32 -20.95
CA GLY A 83 47.89 17.20 -22.07
C GLY A 83 49.14 17.74 -22.77
N VAL A 84 49.00 17.96 -24.07
CA VAL A 84 49.94 18.72 -24.91
C VAL A 84 49.22 19.93 -25.49
N LYS A 85 49.95 20.98 -25.83
CA LYS A 85 49.39 22.12 -26.57
C LYS A 85 49.36 21.79 -28.06
N GLN A 86 48.50 22.46 -28.81
CA GLN A 86 48.51 22.36 -30.26
C GLN A 86 49.83 22.96 -30.78
N ALA A 87 50.51 22.22 -31.66
CA ALA A 87 51.72 22.71 -32.31
C ALA A 87 51.40 23.84 -33.29
N ALA A 88 52.34 24.77 -33.46
CA ALA A 88 52.20 25.84 -34.44
C ALA A 88 52.16 25.23 -35.85
N ASN A 89 51.38 25.85 -36.75
CA ASN A 89 51.32 25.43 -38.14
C ASN A 89 52.71 25.56 -38.78
N VAL A 90 53.23 24.44 -39.29
CA VAL A 90 54.49 24.41 -40.04
C VAL A 90 54.11 24.15 -41.49
N ALA A 91 54.50 25.05 -42.39
CA ALA A 91 54.24 24.89 -43.82
C ALA A 91 54.79 23.55 -44.30
N GLU A 92 54.02 22.86 -45.14
CA GLU A 92 54.46 21.61 -45.75
C GLU A 92 55.74 21.87 -46.56
N ALA A 93 56.78 21.07 -46.29
CA ALA A 93 58.03 21.19 -47.01
C ALA A 93 57.79 20.77 -48.47
N ALA A 94 57.81 21.72 -49.39
CA ALA A 94 57.60 21.47 -50.81
C ALA A 94 58.93 21.07 -51.46
N GLY A 95 59.15 19.76 -51.65
CA GLY A 95 60.28 19.23 -52.42
C GLY A 95 60.77 17.87 -51.95
N GLU A 96 61.51 17.17 -52.83
CA GLU A 96 62.07 15.84 -52.59
C GLU A 96 63.17 15.81 -51.51
N ASN A 97 63.71 16.97 -51.12
CA ASN A 97 64.71 17.14 -50.06
C ASN A 97 64.30 18.24 -49.08
N VAL A 98 63.81 17.83 -47.90
CA VAL A 98 63.55 18.73 -46.76
C VAL A 98 64.87 19.29 -46.24
N THR A 99 64.99 20.60 -46.15
CA THR A 99 66.21 21.23 -45.61
C THR A 99 66.30 21.04 -44.09
N LYS A 100 67.53 21.03 -43.55
CA LYS A 100 67.77 20.96 -42.09
C LYS A 100 67.06 22.07 -41.32
N ALA A 101 66.81 23.23 -41.97
CA ALA A 101 66.13 24.37 -41.38
C ALA A 101 64.62 24.13 -41.22
N GLU A 102 63.96 23.54 -42.21
CA GLU A 102 62.54 23.19 -42.17
C GLU A 102 62.29 22.09 -41.12
N PHE A 103 63.13 21.05 -41.11
CA PHE A 103 63.05 20.00 -40.10
C PHE A 103 63.29 20.53 -38.68
N LYS A 104 64.26 21.44 -38.51
CA LYS A 104 64.49 22.09 -37.21
C LYS A 104 63.28 22.92 -36.77
N SER A 105 62.64 23.64 -37.70
CA SER A 105 61.43 24.43 -37.40
C SER A 105 60.28 23.56 -36.94
N LEU A 106 60.10 22.39 -37.55
CA LEU A 106 59.13 21.38 -37.08
C LEU A 106 59.48 20.88 -35.68
N LEU A 107 60.75 20.52 -35.43
CA LEU A 107 61.22 20.05 -34.14
C LEU A 107 60.99 21.10 -33.04
N ASP A 108 61.28 22.37 -33.32
CA ASP A 108 61.08 23.49 -32.40
C ASP A 108 59.58 23.70 -32.11
N SER A 109 58.71 23.61 -33.13
CA SER A 109 57.25 23.67 -32.96
C SER A 109 56.72 22.55 -32.05
N LEU A 110 57.19 21.32 -32.25
CA LEU A 110 56.77 20.17 -31.44
C LEU A 110 57.30 20.24 -30.00
N LYS A 111 58.51 20.76 -29.78
CA LYS A 111 59.05 21.02 -28.44
C LYS A 111 58.27 22.14 -27.74
N ALA A 112 57.97 23.24 -28.43
CA ALA A 112 57.16 24.33 -27.90
C ALA A 112 55.74 23.88 -27.51
N ALA A 113 55.19 22.91 -28.24
CA ALA A 113 53.90 22.28 -27.96
C ALA A 113 53.91 21.31 -26.77
N GLY A 114 55.10 20.94 -26.24
CA GLY A 114 55.25 19.91 -25.22
C GLY A 114 55.00 18.49 -25.73
N ILE A 115 55.04 18.29 -27.06
CA ILE A 115 54.86 16.98 -27.71
C ILE A 115 56.16 16.17 -27.63
N MET A 116 57.31 16.85 -27.62
CA MET A 116 58.63 16.24 -27.43
C MET A 116 59.38 16.88 -26.28
N ALA A 117 60.24 16.08 -25.65
CA ALA A 117 61.16 16.58 -24.63
C ALA A 117 62.08 17.67 -25.25
N GLY A 118 62.13 18.84 -24.59
CA GLY A 118 63.18 19.80 -24.82
C GLY A 118 64.51 19.16 -24.40
N GLY A 119 65.48 19.14 -25.32
CA GLY A 119 66.84 18.68 -25.03
C GLY A 119 67.58 19.65 -24.13
#